data_AF-A0A834AWQ0-F1
#
_entry.id   AF-A0A834AWQ0-F1
#
_cell.length_a   1.000
_cell.length_b   1.000
_cell.length_c   1.000
_cell.angle_alpha   90.00
_cell.angle_beta   90.00
_cell.angle_gamma   90.00
#
_symmetry.space_group_name_H-M   'P 1'
#
loop_
_entity.id
_entity.type
_entity.pdbx_description
1 polymer ?
#
loop_
_entity_poly.entity_id
_entity_poly.type
_entity_poly.pdbx_seq_one_letter_code
_entity_poly.pdbx_strand_id
1 'polypeptide(L)'
;MMDQARSAFSNLFSGEPLSYTRFSLARQVDGDNSRVEMKLAADEEENDDNHMRSNHSHVTKSRRFNGNICYGTIAVIIFFFIGFMIGYLGYCKRVEPKAECEEIASPESQEPEETDEYLPETPPRLFWSDLKAMLSEKLNNVEFANTIKQLNENSYVPREAGSQKDESLAFYLEGQFRKFQLSKAWHDEHFVKIQVKGSAQNAVTIVAVGSGTGYLVENPTGYVAYSKNGTVTGNLVHANFGTKQDFESLSTPVNGSLVIVRAGKITFAEKVANAESFNAIGVLIYMDYSEFPIVDAELPLFGHAHLGTGDPYTPGFPSFNHTQFPPSQSSGLPNIPVQTISRASAEKLFENMEGNCPPAWKTDASCRLVTTQNRNVKLTVNSVLKETRILNVFGVIKGFEEPDRYVVVGAQRDAWGPGAAKSSVGTALLLELARIFSDMVLKGGFKPSRSIVFASWSAGDFGAVGATEWLEGYLSSLHLKAFTYINLDKAVLSKYSFH
;
A
#
# COMPACT_ATOMS: atom_id res chain seq x y z
N MET A 1 -20.15 -0.60 -62.39
CA MET A 1 -19.43 0.65 -62.05
C MET A 1 -20.17 1.34 -60.89
N MET A 2 -19.99 0.85 -59.65
CA MET A 2 -20.27 1.59 -58.41
C MET A 2 -19.77 0.83 -57.15
N ASP A 3 -19.74 -0.51 -57.17
CA ASP A 3 -19.37 -1.30 -55.98
C ASP A 3 -17.87 -1.46 -55.71
N GLN A 4 -17.00 -1.21 -56.70
CA GLN A 4 -15.54 -1.24 -56.50
C GLN A 4 -14.97 0.05 -55.86
N ALA A 5 -15.81 1.09 -55.65
CA ALA A 5 -15.40 2.35 -55.04
C ALA A 5 -15.60 2.39 -53.51
N ARG A 6 -16.27 1.39 -52.91
CA ARG A 6 -16.54 1.35 -51.46
C ARG A 6 -15.50 0.59 -50.64
N SER A 7 -14.76 -0.37 -51.21
CA SER A 7 -13.69 -1.09 -50.50
C SER A 7 -12.35 -0.33 -50.47
N ALA A 8 -12.18 0.69 -51.30
CA ALA A 8 -10.94 1.46 -51.38
C ALA A 8 -10.83 2.59 -50.34
N PHE A 9 -11.93 2.98 -49.67
CA PHE A 9 -11.96 4.07 -48.70
C PHE A 9 -12.00 3.63 -47.22
N SER A 10 -12.24 2.34 -46.92
CA SER A 10 -12.24 1.84 -45.53
C SER A 10 -10.84 1.63 -44.94
N ASN A 11 -9.82 1.45 -45.79
CA ASN A 11 -8.46 1.11 -45.35
C ASN A 11 -7.54 2.34 -45.17
N LEU A 12 -8.11 3.56 -45.13
CA LEU A 12 -7.33 4.81 -45.00
C LEU A 12 -7.45 5.48 -43.62
N PHE A 13 -8.36 5.03 -42.74
CA PHE A 13 -8.66 5.71 -41.46
C PHE A 13 -8.89 4.78 -40.26
N SER A 14 -8.63 3.48 -40.36
CA SER A 14 -8.56 2.57 -39.21
C SER A 14 -7.21 2.71 -38.48
N GLY A 15 -6.98 3.87 -37.86
CA GLY A 15 -5.84 4.10 -36.99
C GLY A 15 -6.05 3.42 -35.64
N GLU A 16 -5.38 2.28 -35.42
CA GLU A 16 -5.25 1.69 -34.09
C GLU A 16 -4.52 2.68 -33.15
N PRO A 17 -4.91 2.77 -31.86
CA PRO A 17 -4.20 3.61 -30.90
C PRO A 17 -2.80 3.06 -30.65
N LEU A 18 -1.79 3.84 -31.05
CA LEU A 18 -0.38 3.51 -30.93
C LEU A 18 0.04 3.15 -29.50
N SER A 19 0.59 1.95 -29.33
CA SER A 19 1.38 1.53 -28.16
C SER A 19 2.62 2.40 -27.95
N TYR A 20 3.13 2.54 -26.70
CA TYR A 20 4.53 2.13 -26.42
C TYR A 20 4.99 2.03 -24.94
N THR A 21 5.83 1.02 -24.71
CA THR A 21 6.89 0.83 -23.69
C THR A 21 6.67 1.18 -22.21
N ARG A 22 6.46 0.10 -21.45
CA ARG A 22 7.15 -0.19 -20.17
C ARG A 22 8.69 -0.08 -20.35
N PHE A 23 9.43 0.26 -19.29
CA PHE A 23 10.90 0.22 -19.29
C PHE A 23 11.41 -1.18 -19.66
N SER A 24 12.11 -1.30 -20.78
CA SER A 24 12.66 -2.57 -21.27
C SER A 24 14.09 -2.82 -20.75
N LEU A 25 14.24 -3.92 -20.02
CA LEU A 25 15.52 -4.58 -19.78
C LEU A 25 15.43 -6.03 -20.29
N ALA A 26 15.63 -6.20 -21.60
CA ALA A 26 15.99 -7.48 -22.20
C ALA A 26 16.60 -7.22 -23.58
N ARG A 27 17.78 -7.79 -23.83
CA ARG A 27 18.45 -7.78 -25.14
C ARG A 27 18.04 -9.07 -25.83
N GLN A 28 17.30 -8.99 -26.94
CA GLN A 28 16.99 -10.19 -27.74
C GLN A 28 18.27 -10.77 -28.34
N VAL A 29 18.38 -12.10 -28.28
CA VAL A 29 19.15 -12.93 -29.20
C VAL A 29 18.26 -14.12 -29.51
N ASP A 30 17.89 -14.30 -30.77
CA ASP A 30 17.04 -15.42 -31.20
C ASP A 30 17.82 -16.74 -31.26
N GLY A 31 17.14 -17.88 -31.06
CA GLY A 31 17.79 -19.20 -31.10
C GLY A 31 16.92 -20.39 -30.70
N ASP A 32 15.98 -20.77 -31.56
CA ASP A 32 15.35 -22.09 -31.75
C ASP A 32 14.88 -22.98 -30.55
N ASN A 33 13.57 -23.27 -30.61
CA ASN A 33 12.95 -24.59 -30.44
C ASN A 33 13.35 -25.50 -29.25
N SER A 34 12.48 -25.55 -28.23
CA SER A 34 11.98 -26.86 -27.74
C SER A 34 10.57 -26.74 -27.14
N ARG A 35 9.71 -27.71 -27.47
CA ARG A 35 8.41 -27.91 -26.81
C ARG A 35 8.61 -28.75 -25.55
N VAL A 36 7.96 -28.40 -24.45
CA VAL A 36 7.77 -29.31 -23.31
C VAL A 36 6.31 -29.24 -22.86
N GLU A 37 5.56 -30.31 -23.13
CA GLU A 37 4.24 -30.52 -22.54
C GLU A 37 4.41 -31.01 -21.11
N MET A 38 3.68 -30.40 -20.16
CA MET A 38 3.69 -30.83 -18.77
C MET A 38 2.60 -31.87 -18.55
N LYS A 39 2.96 -33.17 -18.63
CA LYS A 39 2.08 -34.26 -18.21
C LYS A 39 2.07 -34.39 -16.68
N LEU A 40 0.89 -34.31 -16.10
CA LEU A 40 0.61 -34.80 -14.75
C LEU A 40 0.69 -36.34 -14.75
N ALA A 41 1.26 -36.90 -13.69
CA ALA A 41 1.20 -38.33 -13.39
C ALA A 41 0.45 -38.51 -12.06
N ALA A 42 -0.40 -39.53 -12.01
CA ALA A 42 -1.21 -39.89 -10.85
C ALA A 42 -0.50 -40.94 -9.97
N ASP A 43 -1.17 -41.31 -8.88
CA ASP A 43 -0.72 -42.23 -7.83
C ASP A 43 -0.41 -43.65 -8.31
N GLU A 44 0.46 -44.35 -7.58
CA GLU A 44 0.34 -45.80 -7.31
C GLU A 44 1.18 -46.17 -6.04
N GLU A 45 0.71 -47.16 -5.27
CA GLU A 45 1.18 -47.53 -3.93
C GLU A 45 2.10 -48.78 -3.89
N GLU A 46 2.84 -48.97 -2.79
CA GLU A 46 3.47 -50.21 -2.24
C GLU A 46 4.43 -51.05 -3.16
N ASN A 47 5.59 -51.54 -2.72
CA ASN A 47 5.79 -52.48 -1.61
C ASN A 47 7.32 -52.71 -1.28
N ASP A 48 7.62 -53.52 -0.26
CA ASP A 48 8.89 -53.60 0.49
C ASP A 48 10.00 -54.60 0.00
N ASP A 49 11.24 -54.25 0.39
CA ASP A 49 12.40 -55.04 0.91
C ASP A 49 13.26 -56.13 0.18
N ASN A 50 14.59 -55.98 0.40
CA ASN A 50 15.70 -56.96 0.60
C ASN A 50 16.08 -58.02 -0.49
N HIS A 51 17.35 -58.23 -0.90
CA HIS A 51 18.49 -58.71 -0.07
C HIS A 51 19.89 -58.72 -0.78
N MET A 52 20.95 -58.30 -0.06
CA MET A 52 22.36 -58.82 0.04
C MET A 52 23.27 -59.34 -1.13
N ARG A 53 24.42 -58.63 -1.29
CA ARG A 53 25.86 -59.06 -1.16
C ARG A 53 26.72 -59.73 -2.29
N SER A 54 27.74 -58.97 -2.76
CA SER A 54 29.13 -59.38 -3.14
C SER A 54 29.37 -60.19 -4.45
N ASN A 55 30.51 -60.16 -5.16
CA ASN A 55 31.83 -59.51 -4.96
C ASN A 55 32.66 -59.38 -6.29
N HIS A 56 33.74 -58.57 -6.28
CA HIS A 56 34.93 -58.56 -7.19
C HIS A 56 34.90 -58.04 -8.66
N SER A 57 35.29 -56.76 -8.82
CA SER A 57 36.42 -56.22 -9.62
C SER A 57 36.77 -56.73 -11.04
N HIS A 58 36.82 -55.80 -12.02
CA HIS A 58 38.01 -55.53 -12.85
C HIS A 58 37.99 -54.13 -13.51
N VAL A 59 39.17 -53.62 -13.93
CA VAL A 59 39.45 -52.22 -14.31
C VAL A 59 39.47 -52.01 -15.83
N THR A 60 38.86 -50.92 -16.32
CA THR A 60 39.11 -50.39 -17.68
C THR A 60 39.27 -48.86 -17.73
N LYS A 61 40.47 -48.48 -18.18
CA LYS A 61 41.08 -47.15 -18.36
C LYS A 61 40.18 -46.01 -18.88
N SER A 62 40.35 -44.82 -18.31
CA SER A 62 40.05 -43.53 -18.95
C SER A 62 40.90 -43.32 -20.21
N ARG A 63 40.31 -42.76 -21.27
CA ARG A 63 40.97 -42.47 -22.56
C ARG A 63 40.95 -40.97 -22.86
N ARG A 64 42.13 -40.40 -23.07
CA ARG A 64 42.37 -38.98 -23.37
C ARG A 64 41.61 -38.47 -24.61
N PHE A 65 40.95 -37.32 -24.45
CA PHE A 65 40.62 -36.28 -25.43
C PHE A 65 40.52 -34.97 -24.59
N ASN A 66 40.98 -33.78 -24.97
CA ASN A 66 41.60 -33.34 -26.22
C ASN A 66 42.53 -32.12 -25.97
N GLY A 67 43.76 -32.10 -26.49
CA GLY A 67 44.75 -31.06 -26.20
C GLY A 67 44.48 -29.67 -26.81
N ASN A 68 43.62 -29.60 -27.83
CA ASN A 68 43.42 -28.37 -28.62
C ASN A 68 42.49 -27.33 -27.97
N ILE A 69 41.70 -27.69 -26.96
CA ILE A 69 40.74 -26.77 -26.31
C ILE A 69 41.47 -25.80 -25.35
N CYS A 70 42.61 -26.21 -24.79
CA CYS A 70 43.40 -25.39 -23.88
C CYS A 70 44.13 -24.24 -24.59
N TYR A 71 44.64 -24.44 -25.80
CA TYR A 71 45.33 -23.37 -26.55
C TYR A 71 44.38 -22.27 -27.03
N GLY A 72 43.15 -22.60 -27.43
CA GLY A 72 42.16 -21.59 -27.82
C GLY A 72 41.75 -20.67 -26.67
N THR A 73 41.57 -21.22 -25.47
CA THR A 73 41.23 -20.44 -24.27
C THR A 73 42.40 -19.55 -23.82
N ILE A 74 43.64 -20.05 -23.87
CA ILE A 74 44.85 -19.25 -23.59
C ILE A 74 45.00 -18.09 -24.59
N ALA A 75 44.76 -18.32 -25.89
CA ALA A 75 44.86 -17.27 -26.91
C ALA A 75 43.88 -16.10 -26.67
N VAL A 76 42.61 -16.41 -26.33
CA VAL A 76 41.60 -15.38 -26.01
C VAL A 76 42.02 -14.54 -24.80
N ILE A 77 42.56 -15.18 -23.75
CA ILE A 77 43.05 -14.49 -22.55
C ILE A 77 44.22 -13.55 -22.89
N ILE A 78 45.16 -13.99 -23.73
CA ILE A 78 46.30 -13.17 -24.17
C ILE A 78 45.81 -11.93 -24.95
N PHE A 79 44.89 -12.10 -25.91
CA PHE A 79 44.33 -10.95 -26.64
C PHE A 79 43.58 -9.96 -25.75
N PHE A 80 42.86 -10.45 -24.74
CA PHE A 80 42.20 -9.59 -23.74
C PHE A 80 43.22 -8.76 -22.95
N PHE A 81 44.32 -9.37 -22.46
CA PHE A 81 45.36 -8.64 -21.74
C PHE A 81 46.14 -7.64 -22.62
N ILE A 82 46.39 -7.97 -23.90
CA ILE A 82 46.99 -7.01 -24.85
C ILE A 82 46.07 -5.81 -25.07
N GLY A 83 44.76 -6.05 -25.30
CA GLY A 83 43.78 -4.97 -25.43
C GLY A 83 43.66 -4.11 -24.17
N PHE A 84 43.67 -4.73 -22.99
CA PHE A 84 43.67 -4.03 -21.70
C PHE A 84 44.92 -3.16 -21.52
N MET A 85 46.12 -3.66 -21.86
CA MET A 85 47.37 -2.89 -21.74
C MET A 85 47.44 -1.73 -22.73
N ILE A 86 46.95 -1.89 -23.97
CA ILE A 86 46.85 -0.79 -24.93
C ILE A 86 45.85 0.27 -24.43
N GLY A 87 44.70 -0.14 -23.89
CA GLY A 87 43.72 0.77 -23.27
C GLY A 87 44.29 1.51 -22.05
N TYR A 88 45.01 0.81 -21.18
CA TYR A 88 45.65 1.38 -19.99
C TYR A 88 46.74 2.40 -20.35
N LEU A 89 47.62 2.08 -21.32
CA LEU A 89 48.63 3.02 -21.82
C LEU A 89 47.98 4.24 -22.50
N GLY A 90 46.87 4.06 -23.22
CA GLY A 90 46.08 5.16 -23.78
C GLY A 90 45.41 6.04 -22.72
N TYR A 91 45.00 5.47 -21.59
CA TYR A 91 44.45 6.19 -20.43
C TYR A 91 45.53 6.97 -19.68
N CYS A 92 46.67 6.34 -19.37
CA CYS A 92 47.80 7.01 -18.71
C CYS A 92 48.38 8.18 -19.54
N LYS A 93 48.26 8.14 -20.87
CA LYS A 93 48.70 9.25 -21.75
C LYS A 93 47.73 10.45 -21.80
N ARG A 94 46.59 10.39 -21.10
CA ARG A 94 45.60 11.48 -20.97
C ARG A 94 45.52 12.09 -19.58
N VAL A 95 46.36 11.63 -18.64
CA VAL A 95 46.51 12.28 -17.33
C VAL A 95 47.73 13.18 -17.41
N GLU A 96 47.51 14.48 -17.65
CA GLU A 96 48.55 15.48 -17.43
C GLU A 96 48.95 15.48 -15.94
N PRO A 97 50.25 15.55 -15.62
CA PRO A 97 50.69 15.66 -14.24
C PRO A 97 50.24 17.01 -13.67
N LYS A 98 49.71 17.01 -12.44
CA LYS A 98 49.53 18.23 -11.66
C LYS A 98 50.90 18.91 -11.52
N ALA A 99 50.98 20.19 -11.90
CA ALA A 99 52.18 20.99 -11.68
C ALA A 99 52.47 21.12 -10.18
N GLU A 100 53.72 20.87 -9.79
CA GLU A 100 54.26 21.30 -8.50
C GLU A 100 54.53 22.82 -8.53
N CYS A 101 54.55 23.45 -7.36
CA CYS A 101 54.88 24.86 -7.22
C CYS A 101 56.40 25.07 -7.28
N GLU A 102 56.86 25.95 -8.16
CA GLU A 102 58.18 26.61 -8.03
C GLU A 102 57.98 28.07 -7.63
N GLU A 103 58.66 28.48 -6.55
CA GLU A 103 59.00 29.89 -6.33
C GLU A 103 60.15 30.28 -7.25
N ILE A 104 60.14 31.49 -7.83
CA ILE A 104 61.29 32.42 -7.84
C ILE A 104 60.91 33.76 -8.53
N ALA A 105 61.27 34.84 -7.82
CA ALA A 105 61.55 36.22 -8.26
C ALA A 105 60.61 37.00 -9.21
N SER A 106 60.32 38.23 -8.78
CA SER A 106 59.89 39.36 -9.60
C SER A 106 60.94 39.76 -10.65
N PRO A 107 60.51 40.35 -11.77
CA PRO A 107 60.76 41.79 -11.94
C PRO A 107 59.62 42.61 -12.57
N GLU A 108 59.64 43.90 -12.25
CA GLU A 108 59.25 45.08 -13.05
C GLU A 108 58.04 45.03 -14.02
N SER A 109 56.96 45.68 -13.57
CA SER A 109 56.19 46.70 -14.30
C SER A 109 56.06 46.59 -15.84
N GLN A 110 54.89 46.12 -16.29
CA GLN A 110 54.22 46.58 -17.51
C GLN A 110 52.71 46.39 -17.36
N GLU A 111 51.93 47.43 -17.72
CA GLU A 111 50.47 47.36 -17.80
C GLU A 111 50.06 46.49 -19.01
N PRO A 112 48.93 45.77 -18.90
CA PRO A 112 48.07 45.64 -20.06
C PRO A 112 46.57 45.86 -19.74
N GLU A 113 45.98 46.68 -20.60
CA GLU A 113 44.59 46.80 -21.02
C GLU A 113 43.53 45.88 -20.37
N GLU A 114 42.46 46.51 -19.83
CA GLU A 114 41.22 45.85 -19.46
C GLU A 114 40.57 45.18 -20.68
N THR A 115 40.63 43.85 -20.74
CA THR A 115 39.70 43.04 -21.52
C THR A 115 38.71 42.36 -20.57
N ASP A 116 37.44 42.79 -20.63
CA ASP A 116 36.33 42.16 -19.91
C ASP A 116 36.14 40.70 -20.36
N GLU A 117 36.83 39.76 -19.71
CA GLU A 117 36.48 38.34 -19.80
C GLU A 117 35.11 38.14 -19.15
N TYR A 118 34.10 38.01 -20.01
CA TYR A 118 32.73 37.70 -19.65
C TYR A 118 32.63 36.26 -19.10
N LEU A 119 33.12 36.06 -17.87
CA LEU A 119 32.91 34.84 -17.11
C LEU A 119 31.41 34.56 -17.06
N PRO A 120 30.93 33.43 -17.62
CA PRO A 120 29.51 33.09 -17.51
C PRO A 120 29.21 32.85 -16.03
N GLU A 121 28.39 33.71 -15.43
CA GLU A 121 27.98 33.59 -14.03
C GLU A 121 27.50 32.18 -13.76
N THR A 122 28.31 31.39 -13.04
CA THR A 122 27.88 30.04 -12.65
C THR A 122 26.66 30.22 -11.75
N PRO A 123 25.48 29.70 -12.13
CA PRO A 123 24.24 29.96 -11.40
C PRO A 123 24.44 29.53 -9.94
N PRO A 124 24.07 30.38 -8.97
CA PRO A 124 24.45 30.19 -7.58
C PRO A 124 24.03 28.81 -7.09
N ARG A 125 25.01 28.05 -6.58
CA ARG A 125 24.76 26.72 -6.02
C ARG A 125 23.99 26.89 -4.71
N LEU A 126 22.74 26.45 -4.69
CA LEU A 126 21.91 26.43 -3.49
C LEU A 126 22.46 25.41 -2.49
N PHE A 127 22.66 25.85 -1.25
CA PHE A 127 23.00 25.00 -0.12
C PHE A 127 21.77 24.68 0.73
N TRP A 128 21.94 23.81 1.72
CA TRP A 128 20.88 23.38 2.63
C TRP A 128 20.18 24.54 3.36
N SER A 129 20.92 25.58 3.74
CA SER A 129 20.39 26.81 4.33
C SER A 129 19.32 27.46 3.43
N ASP A 130 19.62 27.53 2.14
CA ASP A 130 18.86 28.31 1.16
C ASP A 130 17.59 27.53 0.78
N LEU A 131 17.74 26.21 0.58
CA LEU A 131 16.60 25.30 0.38
C LEU A 131 15.67 25.27 1.60
N LYS A 132 16.21 25.26 2.83
CA LYS A 132 15.43 25.32 4.06
C LYS A 132 14.70 26.66 4.20
N ALA A 133 15.37 27.78 3.92
CA ALA A 133 14.76 29.11 3.97
C ALA A 133 13.64 29.25 2.93
N MET A 134 13.90 28.85 1.68
CA MET A 134 12.93 28.87 0.57
C MET A 134 11.72 27.97 0.84
N LEU A 135 11.93 26.77 1.40
CA LEU A 135 10.83 25.88 1.79
C LEU A 135 10.00 26.50 2.93
N SER A 136 10.65 27.08 3.95
CA SER A 136 9.98 27.76 5.06
C SER A 136 9.14 28.95 4.60
N GLU A 137 9.69 29.80 3.73
CA GLU A 137 8.97 30.93 3.12
C GLU A 137 7.74 30.46 2.33
N LYS A 138 7.90 29.45 1.47
CA LYS A 138 6.79 28.90 0.68
C LYS A 138 5.71 28.28 1.56
N LEU A 139 6.09 27.54 2.61
CA LEU A 139 5.15 26.95 3.58
C LEU A 139 4.36 28.02 4.36
N ASN A 140 5.00 29.11 4.77
CA ASN A 140 4.33 30.23 5.46
C ASN A 140 3.24 30.89 4.61
N ASN A 141 3.35 30.81 3.28
CA ASN A 141 2.41 31.38 2.32
C ASN A 141 1.32 30.38 1.84
N VAL A 142 1.16 29.21 2.48
CA VAL A 142 0.18 28.17 2.09
C VAL A 142 -1.01 28.10 3.04
N GLU A 143 -2.21 28.33 2.51
CA GLU A 143 -3.47 28.17 3.23
C GLU A 143 -4.02 26.73 3.14
N PHE A 144 -3.35 25.77 3.78
CA PHE A 144 -3.74 24.34 3.80
C PHE A 144 -5.22 24.10 4.14
N ALA A 145 -5.80 24.96 4.99
CA ALA A 145 -7.20 24.88 5.40
C ALA A 145 -8.18 25.01 4.22
N ASN A 146 -7.86 25.79 3.19
CA ASN A 146 -8.71 25.94 2.00
C ASN A 146 -8.72 24.66 1.17
N THR A 147 -7.55 24.05 0.97
CA THR A 147 -7.42 22.77 0.25
C THR A 147 -8.14 21.66 1.02
N ILE A 148 -8.00 21.59 2.35
CA ILE A 148 -8.77 20.64 3.19
C ILE A 148 -10.28 20.87 3.07
N LYS A 149 -10.74 22.14 3.09
CA LYS A 149 -12.15 22.50 2.93
C LYS A 149 -12.68 22.07 1.56
N GLN A 150 -11.97 22.39 0.47
CA GLN A 150 -12.31 21.99 -0.90
C GLN A 150 -12.47 20.47 -1.03
N LEU A 151 -11.56 19.70 -0.43
CA LEU A 151 -11.60 18.23 -0.41
C LEU A 151 -12.78 17.65 0.40
N ASN A 152 -13.50 18.48 1.17
CA ASN A 152 -14.70 18.11 1.92
C ASN A 152 -16.00 18.73 1.36
N GLU A 153 -15.94 19.37 0.20
CA GLU A 153 -17.14 19.83 -0.50
C GLU A 153 -17.94 18.64 -1.07
N ASN A 154 -19.24 18.86 -1.31
CA ASN A 154 -20.18 17.83 -1.78
C ASN A 154 -19.73 17.10 -3.06
N SER A 155 -18.85 17.70 -3.87
CA SER A 155 -18.21 17.10 -5.04
C SER A 155 -17.43 15.82 -4.72
N TYR A 156 -16.84 15.71 -3.52
CA TYR A 156 -15.90 14.65 -3.13
C TYR A 156 -16.30 13.90 -1.85
N VAL A 157 -17.54 14.05 -1.37
CA VAL A 157 -18.03 13.43 -0.13
C VAL A 157 -19.40 12.74 -0.35
N PRO A 158 -19.61 11.49 0.09
CA PRO A 158 -18.61 10.54 0.58
C PRO A 158 -17.74 10.00 -0.56
N ARG A 159 -16.51 9.57 -0.25
CA ARG A 159 -15.54 9.04 -1.23
C ARG A 159 -15.00 7.68 -0.78
N GLU A 160 -15.92 6.73 -0.61
CA GLU A 160 -15.56 5.32 -0.42
C GLU A 160 -14.75 4.83 -1.63
N ALA A 161 -13.86 3.86 -1.41
CA ALA A 161 -12.92 3.38 -2.43
C ALA A 161 -13.61 2.92 -3.72
N GLY A 162 -13.13 3.40 -4.86
CA GLY A 162 -13.71 3.11 -6.18
C GLY A 162 -15.16 3.58 -6.37
N SER A 163 -15.64 4.50 -5.53
CA SER A 163 -16.85 5.27 -5.81
C SER A 163 -16.58 6.34 -6.88
N GLN A 164 -17.65 6.84 -7.52
CA GLN A 164 -17.53 7.92 -8.51
C GLN A 164 -16.84 9.17 -7.95
N LYS A 165 -16.98 9.45 -6.65
CA LYS A 165 -16.36 10.61 -5.99
C LYS A 165 -14.89 10.40 -5.65
N ASP A 166 -14.48 9.17 -5.31
CA ASP A 166 -13.06 8.80 -5.22
C ASP A 166 -12.37 8.94 -6.58
N GLU A 167 -12.98 8.41 -7.65
CA GLU A 167 -12.49 8.57 -9.03
C GLU A 167 -12.44 10.05 -9.48
N SER A 168 -13.48 10.83 -9.16
CA SER A 168 -13.51 12.27 -9.50
C SER A 168 -12.41 13.04 -8.79
N LEU A 169 -12.07 12.65 -7.56
CA LEU A 169 -10.94 13.22 -6.84
C LEU A 169 -9.59 12.73 -7.42
N ALA A 170 -9.48 11.47 -7.83
CA ALA A 170 -8.29 10.94 -8.50
C ALA A 170 -7.91 11.76 -9.74
N PHE A 171 -8.86 11.97 -10.65
CA PHE A 171 -8.62 12.79 -11.85
C PHE A 171 -8.40 14.28 -11.55
N TYR A 172 -9.01 14.81 -10.48
CA TYR A 172 -8.68 16.17 -10.00
C TYR A 172 -7.21 16.24 -9.58
N LEU A 173 -6.70 15.29 -8.78
CA LEU A 173 -5.30 15.27 -8.34
C LEU A 173 -4.33 15.13 -9.51
N GLU A 174 -4.62 14.24 -10.46
CA GLU A 174 -3.82 14.09 -11.67
C GLU A 174 -3.81 15.41 -12.48
N GLY A 175 -4.96 16.06 -12.60
CA GLY A 175 -5.09 17.38 -13.21
C GLY A 175 -4.27 18.46 -12.50
N GLN A 176 -4.20 18.45 -11.16
CA GLN A 176 -3.35 19.36 -10.40
C GLN A 176 -1.87 19.07 -10.61
N PHE A 177 -1.44 17.80 -10.56
CA PHE A 177 -0.06 17.41 -10.87
C PHE A 177 0.39 17.85 -12.27
N ARG A 178 -0.50 17.77 -13.27
CA ARG A 178 -0.24 18.33 -14.61
C ARG A 178 -0.15 19.86 -14.61
N LYS A 179 -1.04 20.56 -13.89
CA LYS A 179 -1.00 22.04 -13.73
C LYS A 179 0.25 22.53 -13.01
N PHE A 180 0.75 21.77 -12.05
CA PHE A 180 2.01 22.06 -11.34
C PHE A 180 3.25 21.79 -12.20
N GLN A 181 3.09 21.33 -13.45
CA GLN A 181 4.18 21.04 -14.39
C GLN A 181 5.18 19.99 -13.85
N LEU A 182 4.69 18.99 -13.09
CA LEU A 182 5.50 17.83 -12.72
C LEU A 182 5.98 17.10 -13.98
N SER A 183 7.20 16.55 -13.93
CA SER A 183 7.88 15.92 -15.08
C SER A 183 7.08 14.77 -15.71
N LYS A 184 6.23 14.10 -14.94
CA LYS A 184 5.17 13.19 -15.42
C LYS A 184 4.05 13.11 -14.38
N ALA A 185 2.81 13.00 -14.83
CA ALA A 185 1.67 12.59 -14.00
C ALA A 185 0.89 11.48 -14.73
N TRP A 186 0.41 10.49 -13.99
CA TRP A 186 -0.39 9.37 -14.51
C TRP A 186 -1.21 8.73 -13.39
N HIS A 187 -2.11 7.81 -13.72
CA HIS A 187 -2.75 6.91 -12.77
C HIS A 187 -2.45 5.43 -13.10
N ASP A 188 -2.53 4.57 -12.10
CA ASP A 188 -2.47 3.12 -12.18
C ASP A 188 -3.82 2.55 -11.75
N GLU A 189 -4.30 1.51 -12.43
CA GLU A 189 -5.62 0.91 -12.21
C GLU A 189 -5.50 -0.52 -11.67
N HIS A 190 -6.21 -0.83 -10.59
CA HIS A 190 -6.32 -2.19 -10.05
C HIS A 190 -7.78 -2.60 -9.88
N PHE A 191 -8.08 -3.89 -9.96
CA PHE A 191 -9.43 -4.45 -9.87
C PHE A 191 -9.54 -5.35 -8.64
N VAL A 192 -9.90 -4.75 -7.50
CA VAL A 192 -9.80 -5.38 -6.17
C VAL A 192 -11.16 -5.80 -5.63
N LYS A 193 -11.18 -6.84 -4.79
CA LYS A 193 -12.37 -7.36 -4.12
C LYS A 193 -12.51 -6.77 -2.71
N ILE A 194 -13.16 -5.61 -2.63
CA ILE A 194 -13.58 -5.04 -1.35
C ILE A 194 -14.90 -5.66 -0.88
N GLN A 195 -15.11 -5.70 0.44
CA GLN A 195 -16.39 -6.09 1.01
C GLN A 195 -17.23 -4.84 1.32
N VAL A 196 -18.51 -4.83 0.94
CA VAL A 196 -19.46 -3.74 1.22
C VAL A 196 -20.72 -4.28 1.90
N LYS A 197 -21.62 -3.42 2.40
CA LYS A 197 -22.92 -3.86 2.93
C LYS A 197 -23.77 -4.51 1.82
N GLY A 198 -24.46 -5.61 2.13
CA GLY A 198 -25.45 -6.22 1.23
C GLY A 198 -26.80 -5.49 1.24
N SER A 199 -27.76 -6.03 0.48
CA SER A 199 -29.15 -5.55 0.45
C SER A 199 -29.95 -5.93 1.70
N ALA A 200 -29.63 -7.07 2.31
CA ALA A 200 -30.11 -7.43 3.64
C ALA A 200 -29.31 -6.67 4.71
N GLN A 201 -30.01 -6.09 5.70
CA GLN A 201 -29.34 -5.33 6.76
C GLN A 201 -28.56 -6.26 7.70
N ASN A 202 -27.44 -5.75 8.22
CA ASN A 202 -26.79 -6.33 9.39
C ASN A 202 -27.63 -5.98 10.62
N ALA A 203 -27.72 -6.88 11.60
CA ALA A 203 -28.61 -6.72 12.75
C ALA A 203 -28.01 -7.29 14.03
N VAL A 204 -28.27 -6.61 15.15
CA VAL A 204 -27.99 -7.08 16.50
C VAL A 204 -29.33 -7.16 17.26
N THR A 205 -29.64 -8.33 17.79
CA THR A 205 -30.93 -8.64 18.44
C THR A 205 -30.66 -9.32 19.77
N ILE A 206 -31.37 -8.94 20.83
CA ILE A 206 -31.37 -9.70 22.10
C ILE A 206 -32.52 -10.71 22.04
N VAL A 207 -32.26 -11.97 22.36
CA VAL A 207 -33.20 -13.10 22.27
C VAL A 207 -33.36 -13.74 23.63
N ALA A 208 -34.59 -13.89 24.10
CA ALA A 208 -34.88 -14.58 25.35
C ALA A 208 -34.70 -16.10 25.21
N VAL A 209 -34.00 -16.70 26.17
CA VAL A 209 -33.76 -18.15 26.22
C VAL A 209 -35.08 -18.87 26.48
N GLY A 210 -35.42 -19.86 25.65
CA GLY A 210 -36.62 -20.70 25.78
C GLY A 210 -37.84 -20.21 24.98
N SER A 211 -38.17 -18.92 24.98
CA SER A 211 -39.33 -18.40 24.21
C SER A 211 -39.00 -18.06 22.75
N GLY A 212 -37.73 -17.83 22.41
CA GLY A 212 -37.29 -17.40 21.08
C GLY A 212 -37.72 -15.98 20.70
N THR A 213 -38.48 -15.28 21.55
CA THR A 213 -38.87 -13.88 21.37
C THR A 213 -37.63 -13.00 21.51
N GLY A 214 -37.32 -12.22 20.47
CA GLY A 214 -36.22 -11.27 20.51
C GLY A 214 -36.66 -9.87 20.11
N TYR A 215 -35.94 -8.87 20.61
CA TYR A 215 -36.11 -7.47 20.24
C TYR A 215 -34.84 -6.94 19.56
N LEU A 216 -35.04 -6.10 18.57
CA LEU A 216 -33.96 -5.47 17.82
C LEU A 216 -33.24 -4.44 18.71
N VAL A 217 -31.91 -4.50 18.74
CA VAL A 217 -31.07 -3.50 19.40
C VAL A 217 -30.69 -2.42 18.38
N GLU A 218 -30.14 -2.85 17.24
CA GLU A 218 -29.67 -1.97 16.17
C GLU A 218 -29.70 -2.72 14.83
N ASN A 219 -29.94 -1.99 13.73
CA ASN A 219 -29.55 -2.38 12.38
C ASN A 219 -28.36 -1.50 11.95
N PRO A 220 -27.10 -1.91 12.21
CA PRO A 220 -26.02 -0.95 12.18
C PRO A 220 -25.65 -0.38 10.82
N THR A 221 -25.20 0.86 10.92
CA THR A 221 -24.16 1.40 10.05
C THR A 221 -22.98 1.84 10.94
N GLY A 222 -21.73 1.83 10.52
CA GLY A 222 -21.17 1.21 9.32
C GLY A 222 -21.16 -0.32 9.42
N TYR A 223 -19.98 -0.89 9.22
CA TYR A 223 -19.77 -2.33 9.16
C TYR A 223 -18.28 -2.60 9.34
N VAL A 224 -17.92 -3.86 9.51
CA VAL A 224 -16.51 -4.29 9.44
C VAL A 224 -16.29 -4.99 8.11
N ALA A 225 -15.48 -4.39 7.25
CA ALA A 225 -15.06 -4.98 5.99
C ALA A 225 -14.25 -6.26 6.24
N TYR A 226 -14.45 -7.24 5.37
CA TYR A 226 -13.91 -8.60 5.45
C TYR A 226 -14.45 -9.45 6.60
N SER A 227 -15.51 -9.02 7.29
CA SER A 227 -16.23 -9.89 8.25
C SER A 227 -16.75 -11.15 7.56
N LYS A 228 -16.76 -12.28 8.28
CA LYS A 228 -17.54 -13.44 7.85
C LYS A 228 -19.03 -13.08 7.77
N ASN A 229 -19.71 -13.58 6.74
CA ASN A 229 -21.17 -13.57 6.68
C ASN A 229 -21.74 -14.73 7.50
N GLY A 230 -22.85 -14.48 8.19
CA GLY A 230 -23.53 -15.52 8.95
C GLY A 230 -24.48 -14.96 10.00
N THR A 231 -25.19 -15.85 10.66
CA THR A 231 -25.96 -15.54 11.87
C THR A 231 -25.50 -16.47 12.98
N VAL A 232 -25.13 -15.89 14.11
CA VAL A 232 -24.69 -16.60 15.32
C VAL A 232 -25.51 -16.12 16.51
N THR A 233 -25.67 -16.96 17.54
CA THR A 233 -26.41 -16.62 18.75
C THR A 233 -25.74 -17.28 19.95
N GLY A 234 -25.52 -16.51 21.02
CA GLY A 234 -24.89 -17.00 22.24
C GLY A 234 -24.90 -15.97 23.36
N ASN A 235 -24.24 -16.28 24.46
CA ASN A 235 -23.94 -15.31 25.52
C ASN A 235 -23.08 -14.17 24.96
N LEU A 236 -23.17 -12.97 25.52
CA LEU A 236 -22.24 -11.87 25.23
C LEU A 236 -21.30 -11.68 26.42
N VAL A 237 -20.00 -11.69 26.17
CA VAL A 237 -18.95 -11.44 27.18
C VAL A 237 -18.16 -10.19 26.80
N HIS A 238 -17.91 -9.29 27.73
CA HIS A 238 -17.11 -8.09 27.47
C HIS A 238 -15.62 -8.36 27.73
N ALA A 239 -14.79 -8.19 26.70
CA ALA A 239 -13.34 -8.41 26.76
C ALA A 239 -12.51 -7.10 26.66
N ASN A 240 -12.97 -6.02 27.29
CA ASN A 240 -12.28 -4.71 27.30
C ASN A 240 -11.83 -4.23 25.90
N PHE A 241 -10.53 -4.10 25.63
CA PHE A 241 -9.98 -3.70 24.33
C PHE A 241 -9.71 -4.89 23.39
N GLY A 242 -10.00 -6.13 23.80
CA GLY A 242 -9.78 -7.33 22.99
C GLY A 242 -8.31 -7.69 22.79
N THR A 243 -7.41 -7.18 23.65
CA THR A 243 -6.01 -7.63 23.64
C THR A 243 -5.91 -9.05 24.18
N LYS A 244 -4.84 -9.78 23.82
CA LYS A 244 -4.62 -11.13 24.33
C LYS A 244 -4.62 -11.18 25.86
N GLN A 245 -4.03 -10.18 26.51
CA GLN A 245 -4.02 -10.04 27.96
C GLN A 245 -5.43 -9.80 28.54
N ASP A 246 -6.29 -9.04 27.86
CA ASP A 246 -7.68 -8.87 28.30
C ASP A 246 -8.37 -10.25 28.37
N PHE A 247 -8.27 -11.07 27.31
CA PHE A 247 -8.84 -12.42 27.27
C PHE A 247 -8.24 -13.37 28.31
N GLU A 248 -6.91 -13.37 28.50
CA GLU A 248 -6.23 -14.17 29.53
C GLU A 248 -6.61 -13.75 30.97
N SER A 249 -7.05 -12.50 31.17
CA SER A 249 -7.47 -11.96 32.46
C SER A 249 -8.96 -12.14 32.79
N LEU A 250 -9.78 -12.63 31.85
CA LEU A 250 -11.21 -12.83 32.07
C LEU A 250 -11.49 -14.04 32.97
N SER A 251 -12.33 -13.83 33.98
CA SER A 251 -12.87 -14.91 34.81
C SER A 251 -13.92 -15.77 34.09
N THR A 252 -14.52 -15.26 33.01
CA THR A 252 -15.57 -15.94 32.23
C THR A 252 -14.99 -16.43 30.91
N PRO A 253 -15.12 -17.74 30.57
CA PRO A 253 -14.66 -18.26 29.30
C PRO A 253 -15.51 -17.72 28.14
N VAL A 254 -14.86 -17.33 27.04
CA VAL A 254 -15.51 -16.80 25.82
C VAL A 254 -15.82 -17.87 24.76
N ASN A 255 -15.42 -19.12 24.99
CA ASN A 255 -15.66 -20.24 24.08
C ASN A 255 -17.17 -20.40 23.80
N GLY A 256 -17.57 -20.44 22.54
CA GLY A 256 -18.98 -20.53 22.12
C GLY A 256 -19.81 -19.27 22.38
N SER A 257 -19.18 -18.15 22.77
CA SER A 257 -19.86 -16.90 23.10
C SER A 257 -19.55 -15.79 22.09
N LEU A 258 -20.46 -14.83 21.97
CA LEU A 258 -20.18 -13.53 21.36
C LEU A 258 -19.31 -12.70 22.32
N VAL A 259 -18.48 -11.83 21.76
CA VAL A 259 -17.63 -10.93 22.54
C VAL A 259 -17.91 -9.48 22.17
N ILE A 260 -18.02 -8.59 23.17
CA ILE A 260 -18.04 -7.13 22.97
C ILE A 260 -16.70 -6.51 23.40
N VAL A 261 -16.15 -5.65 22.54
CA VAL A 261 -14.87 -4.96 22.74
C VAL A 261 -14.95 -3.48 22.38
N ARG A 262 -14.14 -2.68 23.07
CA ARG A 262 -13.92 -1.26 22.79
C ARG A 262 -12.96 -1.09 21.60
N ALA A 263 -13.20 -0.07 20.78
CA ALA A 263 -12.23 0.41 19.81
C ALA A 263 -10.96 0.96 20.50
N GLY A 264 -9.85 1.08 19.76
CA GLY A 264 -8.58 1.58 20.31
C GLY A 264 -7.62 0.49 20.82
N LYS A 265 -6.42 0.92 21.24
CA LYS A 265 -5.20 0.14 21.59
C LYS A 265 -4.62 -0.75 20.48
N ILE A 266 -5.43 -1.60 19.86
CA ILE A 266 -5.08 -2.53 18.78
C ILE A 266 -6.10 -2.43 17.63
N THR A 267 -5.75 -2.96 16.45
CA THR A 267 -6.62 -2.97 15.25
C THR A 267 -7.84 -3.87 15.44
N PHE A 268 -8.86 -3.71 14.57
CA PHE A 268 -10.03 -4.59 14.61
C PHE A 268 -9.66 -6.02 14.19
N ALA A 269 -8.74 -6.19 13.23
CA ALA A 269 -8.22 -7.48 12.84
C ALA A 269 -7.57 -8.24 14.01
N GLU A 270 -6.73 -7.58 14.81
CA GLU A 270 -6.11 -8.19 16.00
C GLU A 270 -7.14 -8.57 17.08
N LYS A 271 -8.16 -7.72 17.33
CA LYS A 271 -9.25 -8.02 18.27
C LYS A 271 -9.99 -9.30 17.88
N VAL A 272 -10.27 -9.45 16.58
CA VAL A 272 -11.00 -10.58 16.03
C VAL A 272 -10.15 -11.84 16.06
N ALA A 273 -8.90 -11.77 15.60
CA ALA A 273 -7.96 -12.89 15.66
C ALA A 273 -7.72 -13.38 17.10
N ASN A 274 -7.63 -12.47 18.07
CA ASN A 274 -7.60 -12.83 19.49
C ASN A 274 -8.89 -13.56 19.89
N ALA A 275 -10.07 -12.99 19.62
CA ALA A 275 -11.35 -13.62 19.97
C ALA A 275 -11.52 -15.02 19.36
N GLU A 276 -11.13 -15.21 18.08
CA GLU A 276 -11.11 -16.50 17.39
C GLU A 276 -10.17 -17.50 18.07
N SER A 277 -8.98 -17.07 18.50
CA SER A 277 -8.04 -17.94 19.22
C SER A 277 -8.55 -18.47 20.56
N PHE A 278 -9.53 -17.78 21.18
CA PHE A 278 -10.25 -18.23 22.38
C PHE A 278 -11.61 -18.89 22.07
N ASN A 279 -11.88 -19.24 20.80
CA ASN A 279 -13.11 -19.87 20.31
C ASN A 279 -14.40 -19.05 20.53
N ALA A 280 -14.31 -17.71 20.50
CA ALA A 280 -15.50 -16.87 20.38
C ALA A 280 -16.18 -17.10 19.03
N ILE A 281 -17.51 -16.91 18.95
CA ILE A 281 -18.30 -17.14 17.73
C ILE A 281 -18.68 -15.85 16.98
N GLY A 282 -18.24 -14.69 17.46
CA GLY A 282 -18.44 -13.40 16.79
C GLY A 282 -18.09 -12.22 17.69
N VAL A 283 -17.87 -11.04 17.09
CA VAL A 283 -17.36 -9.86 17.80
C VAL A 283 -18.20 -8.61 17.51
N LEU A 284 -18.54 -7.87 18.56
CA LEU A 284 -19.14 -6.54 18.52
C LEU A 284 -18.09 -5.49 18.92
N ILE A 285 -17.95 -4.42 18.13
CA ILE A 285 -16.97 -3.35 18.37
C ILE A 285 -17.70 -2.00 18.54
N TYR A 286 -17.44 -1.30 19.64
CA TYR A 286 -18.07 -0.01 19.95
C TYR A 286 -17.06 1.05 20.43
N MET A 287 -17.48 2.31 20.49
CA MET A 287 -16.71 3.42 21.07
C MET A 287 -17.32 3.82 22.43
N ASP A 288 -16.61 3.56 23.52
CA ASP A 288 -16.98 4.05 24.86
C ASP A 288 -16.73 5.56 25.00
N TYR A 289 -17.47 6.23 25.88
CA TYR A 289 -17.35 7.67 26.09
C TYR A 289 -16.02 8.05 26.76
N SER A 290 -15.46 7.17 27.60
CA SER A 290 -14.22 7.39 28.34
C SER A 290 -12.97 7.53 27.45
N GLU A 291 -12.83 6.69 26.41
CA GLU A 291 -11.76 6.82 25.39
C GLU A 291 -12.19 7.73 24.23
N PHE A 292 -13.48 7.74 23.85
CA PHE A 292 -14.04 8.54 22.76
C PHE A 292 -15.18 9.46 23.24
N PRO A 293 -14.86 10.68 23.75
CA PRO A 293 -15.83 11.61 24.34
C PRO A 293 -16.69 12.33 23.29
N ILE A 294 -17.40 11.54 22.48
CA ILE A 294 -18.29 11.97 21.41
C ILE A 294 -19.70 12.13 21.98
N VAL A 295 -20.29 13.33 21.83
CA VAL A 295 -21.63 13.64 22.35
C VAL A 295 -22.69 12.74 21.73
N ASP A 296 -22.66 12.57 20.40
CA ASP A 296 -23.55 11.66 19.68
C ASP A 296 -23.24 10.19 20.03
N ALA A 297 -24.20 9.52 20.67
CA ALA A 297 -24.10 8.12 21.08
C ALA A 297 -24.52 7.14 19.96
N GLU A 298 -25.25 7.62 18.94
CA GLU A 298 -25.72 6.81 17.82
C GLU A 298 -24.75 6.88 16.61
N LEU A 299 -23.55 7.45 16.80
CA LEU A 299 -22.57 7.66 15.74
C LEU A 299 -22.12 6.32 15.11
N PRO A 300 -22.31 6.13 13.79
CA PRO A 300 -21.92 4.91 13.10
C PRO A 300 -20.40 4.77 12.90
N LEU A 301 -19.91 3.54 13.03
CA LEU A 301 -18.48 3.21 12.94
C LEU A 301 -18.18 2.24 11.78
N PHE A 302 -17.04 2.42 11.12
CA PHE A 302 -16.50 1.55 10.07
C PHE A 302 -15.07 1.10 10.39
N GLY A 303 -14.68 -0.09 9.95
CA GLY A 303 -13.31 -0.58 9.96
C GLY A 303 -13.14 -1.84 9.10
N HIS A 304 -11.98 -2.49 9.15
CA HIS A 304 -11.71 -3.75 8.47
C HIS A 304 -11.14 -4.81 9.43
N ALA A 305 -11.42 -6.09 9.18
CA ALA A 305 -10.95 -7.22 9.99
C ALA A 305 -9.86 -8.07 9.31
N HIS A 306 -9.41 -7.71 8.11
CA HIS A 306 -8.27 -8.37 7.45
C HIS A 306 -6.99 -8.13 8.27
N LEU A 307 -6.40 -9.21 8.79
CA LEU A 307 -5.10 -9.24 9.48
C LEU A 307 -3.97 -9.27 8.44
N GLY A 308 -3.82 -8.16 7.72
CA GLY A 308 -2.89 -8.02 6.60
C GLY A 308 -3.08 -6.69 5.88
N THR A 309 -2.52 -6.60 4.68
CA THR A 309 -2.69 -5.46 3.75
C THR A 309 -2.85 -5.98 2.32
N GLY A 310 -3.30 -5.15 1.38
CA GLY A 310 -3.58 -5.60 0.00
C GLY A 310 -4.95 -6.26 -0.14
N ASP A 311 -5.31 -6.62 -1.37
CA ASP A 311 -6.52 -7.41 -1.63
C ASP A 311 -6.35 -8.81 -1.01
N PRO A 312 -7.16 -9.19 0.00
CA PRO A 312 -7.07 -10.52 0.62
C PRO A 312 -7.44 -11.68 -0.31
N TYR A 313 -7.82 -11.41 -1.56
CA TYR A 313 -8.13 -12.41 -2.58
C TYR A 313 -7.06 -12.55 -3.68
N THR A 314 -5.97 -11.75 -3.62
CA THR A 314 -4.77 -11.87 -4.48
C THR A 314 -3.45 -11.69 -3.70
N PRO A 315 -3.25 -12.33 -2.53
CA PRO A 315 -2.06 -12.10 -1.70
C PRO A 315 -0.74 -12.39 -2.44
N GLY A 316 0.14 -11.38 -2.51
CA GLY A 316 1.49 -11.49 -3.08
C GLY A 316 1.58 -11.28 -4.59
N PHE A 317 0.48 -10.97 -5.27
CA PHE A 317 0.43 -10.73 -6.71
C PHE A 317 -0.60 -9.65 -7.05
N PRO A 318 -0.26 -8.64 -7.88
CA PRO A 318 -1.21 -7.58 -8.22
C PRO A 318 -2.54 -8.12 -8.76
N SER A 319 -3.63 -7.56 -8.25
CA SER A 319 -4.97 -7.78 -8.78
C SER A 319 -5.09 -7.27 -10.23
N PHE A 320 -5.22 -8.22 -11.15
CA PHE A 320 -5.54 -7.97 -12.55
C PHE A 320 -7.03 -8.16 -12.81
N ASN A 321 -7.58 -7.46 -13.81
CA ASN A 321 -8.91 -7.74 -14.34
C ASN A 321 -9.02 -9.23 -14.74
N HIS A 322 -10.11 -9.89 -14.33
CA HIS A 322 -10.23 -11.35 -14.21
C HIS A 322 -9.56 -12.16 -15.32
N THR A 323 -8.80 -13.18 -14.92
CA THR A 323 -8.73 -14.56 -15.49
C THR A 323 -7.41 -15.26 -15.16
N GLN A 324 -6.34 -14.50 -14.87
CA GLN A 324 -4.99 -15.06 -14.88
C GLN A 324 -4.63 -15.94 -13.67
N PHE A 325 -5.23 -15.71 -12.51
CA PHE A 325 -4.94 -16.47 -11.29
C PHE A 325 -6.22 -16.92 -10.58
N PRO A 326 -6.29 -18.16 -10.04
CA PRO A 326 -7.41 -18.59 -9.22
C PRO A 326 -7.45 -17.76 -7.92
N PRO A 327 -8.63 -17.36 -7.41
CA PRO A 327 -8.71 -16.60 -6.16
C PRO A 327 -8.14 -17.40 -4.99
N SER A 328 -7.04 -16.92 -4.42
CA SER A 328 -6.47 -17.46 -3.18
C SER A 328 -6.91 -16.58 -2.00
N GLN A 329 -7.45 -17.19 -0.95
CA GLN A 329 -7.93 -16.44 0.22
C GLN A 329 -6.78 -16.25 1.22
N SER A 330 -6.53 -15.01 1.61
CA SER A 330 -5.61 -14.63 2.69
C SER A 330 -5.98 -15.36 3.98
N SER A 331 -4.98 -15.95 4.64
CA SER A 331 -5.12 -16.55 5.97
C SER A 331 -5.42 -15.52 7.07
N GLY A 332 -5.30 -14.21 6.77
CA GLY A 332 -5.69 -13.11 7.65
C GLY A 332 -7.16 -12.72 7.57
N LEU A 333 -8.02 -13.45 6.83
CA LEU A 333 -9.47 -13.23 6.82
C LEU A 333 -10.13 -13.90 8.04
N PRO A 334 -11.07 -13.22 8.74
CA PRO A 334 -11.76 -13.80 9.87
C PRO A 334 -12.78 -14.86 9.44
N ASN A 335 -12.92 -15.88 10.28
CA ASN A 335 -13.88 -16.96 10.14
C ASN A 335 -15.17 -16.75 10.96
N ILE A 336 -15.17 -15.78 11.89
CA ILE A 336 -16.35 -15.36 12.66
C ILE A 336 -16.94 -14.01 12.18
N PRO A 337 -18.26 -13.78 12.38
CA PRO A 337 -18.89 -12.51 12.08
C PRO A 337 -18.45 -11.40 13.05
N VAL A 338 -18.23 -10.21 12.49
CA VAL A 338 -17.73 -9.01 13.18
C VAL A 338 -18.60 -7.83 12.79
N GLN A 339 -19.07 -7.05 13.76
CA GLN A 339 -19.92 -5.89 13.51
C GLN A 339 -19.60 -4.73 14.44
N THR A 340 -19.59 -3.52 13.88
CA THR A 340 -19.55 -2.27 14.64
C THR A 340 -20.96 -1.89 15.12
N ILE A 341 -21.07 -1.36 16.33
CA ILE A 341 -22.34 -0.90 16.91
C ILE A 341 -22.18 0.51 17.48
N SER A 342 -23.28 1.24 17.64
CA SER A 342 -23.29 2.53 18.32
C SER A 342 -23.02 2.40 19.82
N ARG A 343 -22.64 3.50 20.48
CA ARG A 343 -22.48 3.51 21.96
C ARG A 343 -23.82 3.30 22.64
N ALA A 344 -24.89 3.93 22.14
CA ALA A 344 -26.23 3.72 22.66
C ALA A 344 -26.70 2.26 22.53
N SER A 345 -26.27 1.55 21.48
CA SER A 345 -26.51 0.10 21.35
C SER A 345 -25.67 -0.75 22.30
N ALA A 346 -24.43 -0.36 22.59
CA ALA A 346 -23.63 -0.99 23.63
C ALA A 346 -24.28 -0.79 25.02
N GLU A 347 -24.79 0.40 25.32
CA GLU A 347 -25.56 0.68 26.54
C GLU A 347 -26.82 -0.21 26.65
N LYS A 348 -27.63 -0.32 25.58
CA LYS A 348 -28.78 -1.26 25.50
C LYS A 348 -28.37 -2.73 25.69
N LEU A 349 -27.17 -3.13 25.26
CA LEU A 349 -26.64 -4.47 25.54
C LEU A 349 -26.26 -4.62 27.02
N PHE A 350 -25.60 -3.61 27.61
CA PHE A 350 -25.17 -3.65 29.01
C PHE A 350 -26.34 -3.65 30.01
N GLU A 351 -27.49 -3.03 29.69
CA GLU A 351 -28.74 -3.17 30.46
C GLU A 351 -29.20 -4.63 30.62
N ASN A 352 -28.70 -5.53 29.78
CA ASN A 352 -29.08 -6.94 29.71
C ASN A 352 -27.97 -7.89 30.18
N MET A 353 -26.96 -7.32 30.83
CA MET A 353 -25.75 -7.97 31.31
C MET A 353 -25.53 -7.73 32.81
N GLU A 354 -24.85 -8.67 33.45
CA GLU A 354 -24.50 -8.70 34.87
C GLU A 354 -22.97 -8.61 35.05
N GLY A 355 -22.56 -8.34 36.30
CA GLY A 355 -21.15 -8.13 36.68
C GLY A 355 -20.62 -6.76 36.22
N ASN A 356 -20.18 -5.92 37.17
CA ASN A 356 -19.58 -4.64 36.84
C ASN A 356 -18.20 -4.82 36.20
N CYS A 357 -17.89 -4.04 35.17
CA CYS A 357 -16.55 -4.04 34.58
C CYS A 357 -15.48 -3.60 35.61
N PRO A 358 -14.26 -4.19 35.59
CA PRO A 358 -13.18 -3.82 36.49
C PRO A 358 -12.84 -2.32 36.45
N PRO A 359 -12.70 -1.63 37.59
CA PRO A 359 -12.31 -0.21 37.63
C PRO A 359 -10.98 0.09 36.91
N ALA A 360 -10.09 -0.90 36.84
CA ALA A 360 -8.83 -0.82 36.11
C ALA A 360 -8.99 -0.55 34.60
N TRP A 361 -10.13 -0.92 34.00
CA TRP A 361 -10.40 -0.70 32.57
C TRP A 361 -10.65 0.77 32.21
N LYS A 362 -10.95 1.64 33.19
CA LYS A 362 -11.24 3.07 32.99
C LYS A 362 -12.25 3.27 31.84
N THR A 363 -13.46 2.76 32.07
CA THR A 363 -14.56 2.71 31.12
C THR A 363 -15.83 3.21 31.78
N ASP A 364 -16.88 3.42 30.98
CA ASP A 364 -18.15 4.01 31.40
C ASP A 364 -18.84 3.15 32.47
N ALA A 365 -19.50 3.78 33.45
CA ALA A 365 -20.15 3.08 34.57
C ALA A 365 -21.33 2.17 34.16
N SER A 366 -21.84 2.33 32.93
CA SER A 366 -22.83 1.44 32.30
C SER A 366 -22.24 0.07 31.94
N CYS A 367 -20.92 -0.05 31.79
CA CYS A 367 -20.23 -1.27 31.35
C CYS A 367 -20.55 -2.50 32.23
N ARG A 368 -20.85 -3.64 31.60
CA ARG A 368 -21.10 -4.94 32.24
C ARG A 368 -20.32 -6.07 31.57
N LEU A 369 -20.13 -7.18 32.29
CA LEU A 369 -19.23 -8.26 31.90
C LEU A 369 -19.87 -9.39 31.10
N VAL A 370 -21.05 -9.90 31.49
CA VAL A 370 -21.64 -11.12 30.89
C VAL A 370 -23.16 -10.98 30.76
N THR A 371 -23.79 -11.52 29.73
CA THR A 371 -25.27 -11.56 29.63
C THR A 371 -25.95 -12.24 30.82
N THR A 372 -27.10 -11.69 31.22
CA THR A 372 -28.06 -12.34 32.12
C THR A 372 -28.39 -13.76 31.63
N GLN A 373 -28.52 -14.74 32.53
CA GLN A 373 -28.66 -16.17 32.16
C GLN A 373 -29.86 -16.49 31.23
N ASN A 374 -30.85 -15.60 31.17
CA ASN A 374 -32.08 -15.77 30.39
C ASN A 374 -32.07 -15.01 29.05
N ARG A 375 -30.96 -14.35 28.66
CA ARG A 375 -30.85 -13.57 27.41
C ARG A 375 -29.57 -13.88 26.65
N ASN A 376 -29.73 -14.24 25.38
CA ASN A 376 -28.63 -14.36 24.42
C ASN A 376 -28.62 -13.14 23.48
N VAL A 377 -27.50 -12.89 22.84
CA VAL A 377 -27.39 -11.94 21.73
C VAL A 377 -27.30 -12.73 20.43
N LYS A 378 -28.02 -12.27 19.41
CA LYS A 378 -27.95 -12.75 18.03
C LYS A 378 -27.31 -11.66 17.17
N LEU A 379 -26.23 -12.02 16.49
CA LEU A 379 -25.54 -11.20 15.51
C LEU A 379 -25.78 -11.78 14.11
N THR A 380 -26.25 -10.96 13.19
CA THR A 380 -26.44 -11.28 11.77
C THR A 380 -25.63 -10.32 10.91
N VAL A 381 -24.70 -10.85 10.11
CA VAL A 381 -23.87 -10.09 9.15
C VAL A 381 -24.13 -10.58 7.73
N ASN A 382 -24.52 -9.63 6.87
CA ASN A 382 -24.96 -9.80 5.48
C ASN A 382 -24.17 -8.87 4.55
N SER A 383 -22.84 -8.95 4.59
CA SER A 383 -21.97 -8.19 3.68
C SER A 383 -21.88 -8.87 2.31
N VAL A 384 -21.41 -8.16 1.27
CA VAL A 384 -21.17 -8.74 -0.07
C VAL A 384 -19.79 -8.37 -0.57
N LEU A 385 -19.12 -9.30 -1.25
CA LEU A 385 -17.89 -8.99 -1.97
C LEU A 385 -18.26 -8.29 -3.28
N LYS A 386 -17.61 -7.15 -3.53
CA LYS A 386 -17.81 -6.33 -4.72
C LYS A 386 -16.44 -6.04 -5.33
N GLU A 387 -16.22 -6.60 -6.51
CA GLU A 387 -15.11 -6.15 -7.34
C GLU A 387 -15.26 -4.65 -7.65
N THR A 388 -14.17 -3.92 -7.44
CA THR A 388 -14.14 -2.47 -7.49
C THR A 388 -12.84 -2.02 -8.12
N ARG A 389 -12.93 -1.25 -9.20
CA ARG A 389 -11.77 -0.60 -9.80
C ARG A 389 -11.31 0.54 -8.89
N ILE A 390 -10.02 0.55 -8.57
CA ILE A 390 -9.37 1.59 -7.77
C ILE A 390 -8.30 2.30 -8.59
N LEU A 391 -8.07 3.58 -8.28
CA LEU A 391 -7.11 4.44 -8.97
C LEU A 391 -6.02 4.92 -8.02
N ASN A 392 -4.78 4.59 -8.32
CA ASN A 392 -3.60 5.17 -7.67
C ASN A 392 -3.06 6.30 -8.56
N VAL A 393 -2.86 7.50 -8.04
CA VAL A 393 -2.42 8.66 -8.85
C VAL A 393 -1.00 9.06 -8.51
N PHE A 394 -0.17 9.20 -9.51
CA PHE A 394 1.26 9.49 -9.37
C PHE A 394 1.64 10.80 -10.05
N GLY A 395 2.54 11.54 -9.40
CA GLY A 395 3.21 12.72 -9.95
C GLY A 395 4.70 12.67 -9.64
N VAL A 396 5.56 12.98 -10.61
CA VAL A 396 7.03 12.83 -10.45
C VAL A 396 7.78 14.10 -10.82
N ILE A 397 8.66 14.54 -9.93
CA ILE A 397 9.76 15.45 -10.22
C ILE A 397 10.99 14.60 -10.50
N LYS A 398 11.54 14.65 -11.71
CA LYS A 398 12.75 13.89 -12.07
C LYS A 398 13.98 14.47 -11.38
N GLY A 399 14.82 13.58 -10.86
CA GLY A 399 16.17 13.91 -10.38
C GLY A 399 17.10 14.34 -11.52
N PHE A 400 18.08 15.18 -11.20
CA PHE A 400 19.07 15.69 -12.16
C PHE A 400 20.32 14.80 -12.30
N GLU A 401 20.58 13.91 -11.34
CA GLU A 401 21.78 13.06 -11.30
C GLU A 401 21.43 11.55 -11.30
N GLU A 402 20.52 11.13 -10.42
CA GLU A 402 20.03 9.76 -10.25
C GLU A 402 18.50 9.72 -10.42
N PRO A 403 17.97 9.92 -11.65
CA PRO A 403 16.52 10.01 -11.88
C PRO A 403 15.76 8.69 -11.67
N ASP A 404 16.45 7.56 -11.63
CA ASP A 404 15.94 6.21 -11.40
C ASP A 404 15.80 5.86 -9.91
N ARG A 405 16.51 6.57 -9.03
CA ARG A 405 16.33 6.53 -7.57
C ARG A 405 15.26 7.52 -7.15
N TYR A 406 14.40 7.14 -6.22
CA TYR A 406 13.35 8.05 -5.71
C TYR A 406 12.96 7.88 -4.25
N VAL A 407 12.54 9.00 -3.67
CA VAL A 407 11.70 9.02 -2.47
C VAL A 407 10.23 8.99 -2.90
N VAL A 408 9.42 8.18 -2.24
CA VAL A 408 7.96 8.15 -2.42
C VAL A 408 7.32 8.92 -1.27
N VAL A 409 6.42 9.84 -1.59
CA VAL A 409 5.58 10.58 -0.63
C VAL A 409 4.14 10.17 -0.88
N GLY A 410 3.52 9.48 0.07
CA GLY A 410 2.21 8.85 -0.07
C GLY A 410 1.11 9.51 0.78
N ALA A 411 -0.13 9.49 0.28
CA ALA A 411 -1.32 9.82 1.07
C ALA A 411 -2.58 9.05 0.61
N GLN A 412 -3.41 8.63 1.55
CA GLN A 412 -4.72 8.00 1.36
C GLN A 412 -5.77 9.03 0.89
N ARG A 413 -6.50 8.69 -0.18
CA ARG A 413 -7.53 9.53 -0.80
C ARG A 413 -8.96 9.08 -0.51
N ASP A 414 -9.19 7.77 -0.47
CA ASP A 414 -10.47 7.19 -0.12
C ASP A 414 -10.76 7.35 1.37
N ALA A 415 -12.04 7.43 1.74
CA ALA A 415 -12.47 7.35 3.12
C ALA A 415 -13.94 6.95 3.23
N TRP A 416 -14.26 6.15 4.23
CA TRP A 416 -15.64 6.02 4.69
C TRP A 416 -16.14 7.35 5.30
N GLY A 417 -17.29 7.83 4.83
CA GLY A 417 -17.83 9.15 5.19
C GLY A 417 -17.05 10.32 4.57
N PRO A 418 -16.91 11.47 5.26
CA PRO A 418 -16.22 12.66 4.74
C PRO A 418 -14.68 12.59 4.86
N GLY A 419 -14.13 11.81 5.80
CA GLY A 419 -12.71 11.52 5.86
C GLY A 419 -11.76 12.71 6.08
N ALA A 420 -12.22 13.83 6.65
CA ALA A 420 -11.43 15.08 6.74
C ALA A 420 -10.04 14.88 7.36
N ALA A 421 -9.96 14.39 8.59
CA ALA A 421 -8.68 14.10 9.26
C ALA A 421 -7.99 12.83 8.74
N LYS A 422 -8.77 11.85 8.26
CA LYS A 422 -8.24 10.54 7.83
C LYS A 422 -7.49 10.63 6.50
N SER A 423 -8.03 11.40 5.56
CA SER A 423 -7.58 11.46 4.16
C SER A 423 -7.39 12.90 3.65
N SER A 424 -8.30 13.84 3.93
CA SER A 424 -8.21 15.19 3.32
C SER A 424 -6.97 15.97 3.79
N VAL A 425 -6.55 15.82 5.05
CA VAL A 425 -5.29 16.40 5.56
C VAL A 425 -4.09 15.88 4.77
N GLY A 426 -3.92 14.55 4.67
CA GLY A 426 -2.80 13.94 3.95
C GLY A 426 -2.80 14.28 2.46
N THR A 427 -3.99 14.27 1.83
CA THR A 427 -4.15 14.65 0.41
C THR A 427 -3.87 16.13 0.17
N ALA A 428 -4.26 17.03 1.08
CA ALA A 428 -3.92 18.46 0.99
C ALA A 428 -2.42 18.68 1.16
N LEU A 429 -1.77 18.03 2.13
CA LEU A 429 -0.32 18.07 2.30
C LEU A 429 0.39 17.55 1.02
N LEU A 430 -0.08 16.45 0.42
CA LEU A 430 0.47 15.91 -0.82
C LEU A 430 0.41 16.90 -1.98
N LEU A 431 -0.75 17.55 -2.18
CA LEU A 431 -0.96 18.57 -3.20
C LEU A 431 -0.04 19.79 -3.02
N GLU A 432 -0.02 20.35 -1.81
CA GLU A 432 0.75 21.56 -1.54
C GLU A 432 2.26 21.29 -1.57
N LEU A 433 2.73 20.15 -1.07
CA LEU A 433 4.14 19.74 -1.20
C LEU A 433 4.53 19.54 -2.66
N ALA A 434 3.70 18.87 -3.47
CA ALA A 434 3.95 18.72 -4.90
C ALA A 434 4.03 20.08 -5.62
N ARG A 435 3.12 21.01 -5.29
CA ARG A 435 3.12 22.39 -5.81
C ARG A 435 4.39 23.15 -5.41
N ILE A 436 4.76 23.12 -4.13
CA ILE A 436 5.94 23.80 -3.57
C ILE A 436 7.22 23.27 -4.20
N PHE A 437 7.43 21.94 -4.21
CA PHE A 437 8.65 21.36 -4.77
C PHE A 437 8.78 21.64 -6.28
N SER A 438 7.67 21.60 -7.03
CA SER A 438 7.72 21.98 -8.45
C SER A 438 8.10 23.45 -8.64
N ASP A 439 7.51 24.36 -7.87
CA ASP A 439 7.82 25.79 -7.91
C ASP A 439 9.28 26.10 -7.49
N MET A 440 9.82 25.36 -6.51
CA MET A 440 11.24 25.40 -6.14
C MET A 440 12.15 24.95 -7.28
N VAL A 441 11.79 23.91 -8.04
CA VAL A 441 12.57 23.45 -9.20
C VAL A 441 12.49 24.43 -10.37
N LEU A 442 11.28 24.87 -10.73
CA LEU A 442 11.02 25.66 -11.92
C LEU A 442 11.41 27.14 -11.78
N LYS A 443 11.31 27.72 -10.58
CA LYS A 443 11.58 29.14 -10.31
C LYS A 443 12.65 29.38 -9.25
N GLY A 444 12.74 28.48 -8.26
CA GLY A 444 13.73 28.58 -7.19
C GLY A 444 15.13 28.06 -7.54
N GLY A 445 15.30 27.39 -8.68
CA GLY A 445 16.58 26.81 -9.10
C GLY A 445 16.98 25.52 -8.34
N PHE A 446 16.08 24.94 -7.53
CA PHE A 446 16.33 23.69 -6.83
C PHE A 446 16.54 22.54 -7.83
N LYS A 447 17.65 21.80 -7.67
CA LYS A 447 17.99 20.64 -8.50
C LYS A 447 18.10 19.41 -7.60
N PRO A 448 17.01 18.67 -7.37
CA PRO A 448 17.08 17.43 -6.61
C PRO A 448 17.93 16.41 -7.38
N SER A 449 18.96 15.84 -6.74
CA SER A 449 19.78 14.79 -7.36
C SER A 449 18.94 13.56 -7.74
N ARG A 450 18.03 13.16 -6.86
CA ARG A 450 17.14 11.98 -6.99
C ARG A 450 15.70 12.40 -7.24
N SER A 451 14.93 11.54 -7.89
CA SER A 451 13.52 11.81 -8.18
C SER A 451 12.64 11.86 -6.92
N ILE A 452 11.56 12.64 -6.98
CA ILE A 452 10.51 12.69 -5.94
C ILE A 452 9.22 12.21 -6.58
N VAL A 453 8.63 11.15 -6.01
CA VAL A 453 7.36 10.55 -6.46
C VAL A 453 6.28 10.88 -5.44
N PHE A 454 5.27 11.64 -5.84
CA PHE A 454 4.04 11.86 -5.07
C PHE A 454 3.02 10.81 -5.47
N ALA A 455 2.44 10.10 -4.51
CA ALA A 455 1.48 9.02 -4.73
C ALA A 455 0.21 9.22 -3.89
N SER A 456 -0.95 9.17 -4.55
CA SER A 456 -2.27 9.23 -3.92
C SER A 456 -2.96 7.88 -4.06
N TRP A 457 -3.12 7.19 -2.92
CA TRP A 457 -3.60 5.82 -2.84
C TRP A 457 -5.11 5.74 -2.65
N SER A 458 -5.74 4.72 -3.24
CA SER A 458 -7.14 4.34 -2.98
C SER A 458 -7.23 2.99 -2.24
N ALA A 459 -8.42 2.67 -1.73
CA ALA A 459 -8.71 1.53 -0.86
C ALA A 459 -7.77 1.41 0.36
N GLY A 460 -7.29 2.54 0.90
CA GLY A 460 -6.57 2.59 2.16
C GLY A 460 -7.42 2.11 3.34
N ASP A 461 -8.72 2.43 3.32
CA ASP A 461 -9.68 2.05 4.37
C ASP A 461 -9.93 0.53 4.47
N PHE A 462 -9.50 -0.23 3.47
CA PHE A 462 -9.60 -1.68 3.38
C PHE A 462 -8.28 -2.41 3.72
N GLY A 463 -7.28 -1.70 4.26
CA GLY A 463 -5.98 -2.26 4.62
C GLY A 463 -4.89 -1.90 3.61
N ALA A 464 -4.74 -0.61 3.32
CA ALA A 464 -3.71 -0.07 2.42
C ALA A 464 -3.68 -0.70 1.02
N VAL A 465 -4.85 -1.14 0.51
CA VAL A 465 -4.94 -2.03 -0.67
C VAL A 465 -4.19 -1.43 -1.87
N GLY A 466 -4.57 -0.24 -2.34
CA GLY A 466 -3.95 0.36 -3.53
C GLY A 466 -2.44 0.56 -3.41
N ALA A 467 -1.92 0.82 -2.21
CA ALA A 467 -0.47 0.89 -2.00
C ALA A 467 0.18 -0.50 -2.10
N THR A 468 -0.42 -1.52 -1.47
CA THR A 468 0.10 -2.90 -1.49
C THR A 468 0.06 -3.52 -2.89
N GLU A 469 -1.02 -3.36 -3.66
CA GLU A 469 -1.09 -3.86 -5.06
C GLU A 469 0.07 -3.30 -5.92
N TRP A 470 0.41 -2.03 -5.70
CA TRP A 470 1.54 -1.39 -6.37
C TRP A 470 2.89 -1.93 -5.88
N LEU A 471 3.06 -2.17 -4.57
CA LEU A 471 4.27 -2.79 -4.02
C LEU A 471 4.48 -4.20 -4.58
N GLU A 472 3.43 -5.03 -4.65
CA GLU A 472 3.47 -6.38 -5.20
C GLU A 472 3.88 -6.39 -6.68
N GLY A 473 3.46 -5.39 -7.45
CA GLY A 473 3.84 -5.21 -8.86
C GLY A 473 5.33 -4.98 -9.09
N TYR A 474 6.07 -4.63 -8.03
CA TYR A 474 7.52 -4.39 -8.06
C TYR A 474 8.28 -5.16 -6.96
N LEU A 475 7.70 -6.19 -6.35
CA LEU A 475 8.18 -6.86 -5.13
C LEU A 475 9.70 -7.13 -5.09
N SER A 476 10.26 -7.67 -6.18
CA SER A 476 11.69 -8.02 -6.29
C SER A 476 12.62 -6.86 -6.70
N SER A 477 12.08 -5.71 -7.09
CA SER A 477 12.83 -4.63 -7.76
C SER A 477 12.65 -3.24 -7.14
N LEU A 478 11.61 -3.02 -6.33
CA LEU A 478 11.26 -1.68 -5.84
C LEU A 478 12.35 -1.09 -4.95
N HIS A 479 12.94 -1.90 -4.06
CA HIS A 479 14.01 -1.49 -3.14
C HIS A 479 15.30 -1.04 -3.87
N LEU A 480 15.47 -1.38 -5.15
CA LEU A 480 16.57 -0.90 -5.99
C LEU A 480 16.34 0.54 -6.48
N LYS A 481 15.12 1.08 -6.34
CA LYS A 481 14.72 2.40 -6.86
C LYS A 481 14.15 3.30 -5.76
N ALA A 482 13.11 2.83 -5.06
CA ALA A 482 12.55 3.50 -3.90
C ALA A 482 13.47 3.30 -2.69
N PHE A 483 14.14 4.36 -2.25
CA PHE A 483 15.04 4.28 -1.08
C PHE A 483 14.38 4.76 0.22
N THR A 484 13.24 5.44 0.15
CA THR A 484 12.47 5.91 1.32
C THR A 484 11.00 6.10 0.93
N TYR A 485 10.09 5.78 1.86
CA TYR A 485 8.67 6.10 1.79
C TYR A 485 8.30 7.04 2.95
N ILE A 486 7.60 8.13 2.65
CA ILE A 486 7.10 9.11 3.61
C ILE A 486 5.57 9.06 3.54
N ASN A 487 4.91 8.73 4.66
CA ASN A 487 3.46 8.76 4.73
C ASN A 487 2.94 10.12 5.26
N LEU A 488 1.86 10.63 4.67
CA LEU A 488 1.16 11.84 5.11
C LEU A 488 -0.22 11.54 5.75
N ASP A 489 -0.61 10.27 5.84
CA ASP A 489 -1.87 9.85 6.46
C ASP A 489 -1.96 10.29 7.92
N LYS A 490 -3.09 10.91 8.30
CA LYS A 490 -3.36 11.36 9.67
C LYS A 490 -2.25 12.25 10.27
N ALA A 491 -1.49 12.98 9.45
CA ALA A 491 -0.39 13.82 9.91
C ALA A 491 -0.78 14.92 10.92
N VAL A 492 -2.07 15.30 10.99
CA VAL A 492 -2.61 16.24 11.98
C VAL A 492 -3.84 15.64 12.66
N LEU A 493 -3.65 15.13 13.87
CA LEU A 493 -4.73 14.66 14.77
C LEU A 493 -4.83 15.49 16.06
N SER A 494 -3.73 16.07 16.51
CA SER A 494 -3.58 16.73 17.81
C SER A 494 -2.52 17.83 17.71
N LYS A 495 -2.60 18.82 18.60
CA LYS A 495 -1.57 19.87 18.78
C LYS A 495 -0.61 19.58 19.94
N TYR A 496 -0.80 18.47 20.66
CA TYR A 496 -0.14 18.21 21.94
C TYR A 496 1.05 17.24 21.86
N SER A 497 1.16 16.47 20.78
CA SER A 497 2.16 15.42 20.64
C SER A 497 2.54 15.19 19.18
N PHE A 498 3.82 14.90 18.97
CA PHE A 498 4.35 14.28 17.75
C PHE A 498 4.59 12.80 18.08
N HIS A 499 4.11 11.90 17.23
CA HIS A 499 4.06 10.45 17.46
C HIS A 499 4.78 9.70 16.34
#